data_AF-A0A6J4SC43-F1
#
_entry.id   AF-A0A6J4SC43-F1
#
_cell.length_a   1.000
_cell.length_b   1.000
_cell.length_c   1.000
_cell.angle_alpha   90.00
_cell.angle_beta   90.00
_cell.angle_gamma   90.00
#
_symmetry.space_group_name_H-M   'P 1'
#
loop_
_entity.id
_entity.type
_entity.pdbx_description
1 polymer ?
#
loop_
_entity_poly.entity_id
_entity_poly.type
_entity_poly.pdbx_seq_one_letter_code
_entity_poly.pdbx_strand_id
1 'polypeptide(L)' 'MRLGPPPGLCGSCRHRHLVRNTRGSTFSLCRRASWDPALVKYPPLPVLRCHGHAALPPAPEPASAPGRADG' A
#
# COMPACT_ATOMS: atom_id res chain seq x y z
N MET A 1 -20.70 0.90 7.69
CA MET A 1 -19.41 0.18 7.61
C MET A 1 -18.36 1.04 8.30
N ARG A 2 -17.71 0.58 9.37
CA ARG A 2 -16.61 1.33 9.99
C ARG A 2 -15.36 1.15 9.13
N LEU A 3 -14.91 2.22 8.48
CA LEU A 3 -13.59 2.25 7.86
C LEU A 3 -12.56 2.27 8.98
N GLY A 4 -11.59 1.35 8.94
CA GLY A 4 -10.47 1.34 9.88
C GLY A 4 -9.60 2.60 9.76
N PRO A 5 -8.60 2.79 10.65
CA PRO A 5 -7.68 3.91 10.55
C PRO A 5 -6.97 3.92 9.18
N PRO A 6 -6.67 5.11 8.63
CA PRO A 6 -6.00 5.23 7.36
C PRO A 6 -4.59 4.60 7.43
N PRO A 7 -4.08 4.04 6.32
CA PRO A 7 -2.82 3.32 6.35
C PRO A 7 -1.56 4.20 6.41
N GLY A 8 -1.66 5.50 6.12
CA GLY A 8 -0.50 6.40 6.02
C GLY A 8 0.47 5.98 4.91
N LEU A 9 1.78 6.02 5.18
CA LEU A 9 2.84 5.60 4.25
C LEU A 9 2.68 4.16 3.76
N CYS A 10 2.14 3.26 4.61
CA CYS A 10 1.84 1.91 4.19
C CYS A 10 0.80 1.88 3.05
N GLY A 11 -0.03 2.91 2.91
CA GLY A 11 -1.00 3.11 1.82
C GLY A 11 -0.43 2.87 0.43
N SER A 12 0.76 3.40 0.18
CA SER A 12 1.46 3.36 -1.10
C SER A 12 2.69 2.45 -1.10
N CYS A 13 2.92 1.66 -0.04
CA CYS A 13 4.14 0.87 0.10
C CYS A 13 4.05 -0.47 -0.63
N ARG A 14 5.03 -0.78 -1.49
CA ARG A 14 5.13 -2.06 -2.24
C ARG A 14 5.25 -3.29 -1.33
N HIS A 15 5.75 -3.10 -0.11
CA HIS A 15 5.92 -4.17 0.86
C HIS A 15 4.65 -4.47 1.67
N ARG A 16 3.62 -3.62 1.59
CA ARG A 16 2.35 -3.86 2.29
C ARG A 16 1.58 -5.02 1.66
N HIS A 17 0.98 -5.84 2.51
CA HIS A 17 -0.03 -6.82 2.15
C HIS A 17 -1.25 -6.63 3.06
N LEU A 18 -2.45 -6.52 2.48
CA LEU A 18 -3.70 -6.47 3.24
C LEU A 18 -4.17 -7.88 3.57
N VAL A 19 -4.25 -8.18 4.87
CA VAL A 19 -4.76 -9.46 5.38
C VAL A 19 -6.20 -9.27 5.84
N ARG A 20 -7.13 -10.03 5.27
CA ARG A 20 -8.55 -10.04 5.67
C ARG A 20 -8.81 -11.25 6.55
N ASN A 21 -9.58 -11.08 7.63
CA ASN A 21 -10.02 -12.20 8.46
C ASN A 21 -11.51 -12.52 8.24
N THR A 22 -11.95 -13.67 8.75
CA THR A 22 -13.35 -14.13 8.66
C THR A 22 -14.33 -13.28 9.46
N ARG A 23 -13.84 -12.47 10.40
CA ARG A 23 -14.66 -11.53 11.21
C ARG A 23 -14.79 -10.14 10.57
N GLY A 24 -14.39 -9.99 9.30
CA GLY A 24 -14.54 -8.74 8.54
C GLY A 24 -13.52 -7.64 8.84
N SER A 25 -12.48 -7.94 9.62
CA SER A 25 -11.37 -7.00 9.87
C SER A 25 -10.29 -7.14 8.81
N THR A 26 -9.66 -6.01 8.47
CA THR A 26 -8.54 -5.94 7.53
C THR A 26 -7.32 -5.32 8.21
N PHE A 27 -6.18 -6.00 8.13
CA PHE A 27 -4.92 -5.58 8.75
C PHE A 27 -3.85 -5.34 7.69
N SER A 28 -2.91 -4.44 7.98
CA SER A 28 -1.73 -4.24 7.15
C SER A 28 -0.59 -5.12 7.66
N LEU A 29 -0.05 -5.96 6.79
CA LEU A 29 1.15 -6.76 7.01
C LEU A 29 2.32 -6.13 6.24
N CYS A 30 3.44 -5.92 6.92
CA CYS A 30 4.70 -5.53 6.30
C CYS A 30 5.49 -6.78 5.92
N ARG A 31 5.63 -7.06 4.62
CA ARG A 31 6.42 -8.22 4.16
C ARG A 31 7.91 -8.05 4.41
N ARG A 32 8.42 -6.82 4.37
CA ARG A 32 9.85 -6.52 4.60
C ARG A 32 10.32 -6.90 6.02
N ALA A 33 9.41 -6.86 6.99
CA ALA A 33 9.69 -7.28 8.37
C ALA A 33 10.11 -8.76 8.50
N SER A 34 9.98 -9.59 7.46
CA SER A 34 10.50 -10.96 7.50
C SER A 34 12.02 -11.06 7.32
N TRP A 35 12.67 -10.02 6.80
CA TRP A 35 14.14 -9.98 6.63
C TRP A 35 14.80 -8.71 7.17
N ASP A 36 14.02 -7.73 7.66
CA ASP A 36 14.48 -6.50 8.28
C ASP A 36 13.88 -6.40 9.70
N PRO A 37 14.63 -6.81 10.74
CA PRO A 37 14.11 -6.91 12.10
C PRO A 37 13.79 -5.55 12.75
N ALA A 38 14.24 -4.44 12.15
CA ALA A 38 13.87 -3.10 12.60
C ALA A 38 12.43 -2.73 12.20
N LEU A 39 11.77 -3.52 11.34
CA LEU A 39 10.39 -3.31 10.93
C LEU A 39 9.43 -4.24 11.68
N VAL A 40 8.27 -3.70 12.05
CA VAL A 40 7.20 -4.48 12.70
C VAL A 40 6.33 -5.16 11.64
N LYS A 41 6.08 -6.47 11.78
CA LYS A 41 5.26 -7.27 10.85
C LYS A 41 3.83 -6.74 10.68
N TYR A 42 3.23 -6.24 11.76
CA TYR A 42 1.90 -5.63 11.75
C TYR A 42 2.00 -4.21 12.34
N PRO A 43 2.36 -3.20 11.52
CA PRO A 43 2.57 -1.85 12.04
C PRO A 43 1.24 -1.22 12.51
N PRO A 44 1.25 -0.44 13.61
CA PRO A 44 0.09 0.34 14.01
C PRO A 44 -0.22 1.40 12.94
N LEU A 45 -1.50 1.67 12.71
CA LEU A 45 -1.96 2.63 11.71
C LEU A 45 -2.50 3.91 12.38
N PRO A 46 -2.28 5.09 11.79
CA PRO A 46 -1.56 5.36 10.54
C PRO A 46 -0.03 5.31 10.69
N VAL A 47 0.67 4.78 9.67
CA VAL A 47 2.14 4.85 9.63
C VAL A 47 2.58 6.20 9.08
N LEU A 48 3.15 7.05 9.93
CA LEU A 48 3.63 8.38 9.54
C LEU A 48 5.12 8.41 9.16
N ARG A 49 5.91 7.46 9.67
CA ARG A 49 7.35 7.33 9.39
C ARG A 49 7.72 5.85 9.25
N CYS A 50 8.52 5.50 8.25
CA CYS A 50 8.98 4.13 8.01
C CYS A 50 10.25 4.13 7.16
N HIS A 51 11.38 3.68 7.70
CA HIS A 51 12.64 3.56 6.93
C HIS A 51 12.59 2.47 5.86
N GLY A 52 11.65 1.54 6.01
CA GLY A 52 11.39 0.48 5.03
C GLY A 52 10.39 0.84 3.93
N HIS A 53 9.88 2.09 3.91
CA HIS A 53 8.92 2.51 2.90
C HIS A 53 9.53 2.46 1.50
N ALA A 54 8.76 1.93 0.56
CA ALA A 54 9.10 1.97 -0.85
C ALA A 54 7.80 2.13 -1.62
N ALA A 55 7.62 3.28 -2.28
CA ALA A 55 6.41 3.56 -3.04
C ALA A 55 6.21 2.52 -4.15
N LEU A 56 4.95 2.14 -4.43
CA LEU A 56 4.63 1.57 -5.73
C LEU A 56 4.96 2.63 -6.79
N PRO A 57 5.58 2.24 -7.92
CA PRO A 57 5.65 3.15 -9.05
C PRO A 57 4.22 3.56 -9.42
N PRO A 58 4.01 4.83 -9.84
CA PRO A 58 2.73 5.19 -10.42
C PRO A 58 2.44 4.21 -11.56
N ALA A 59 1.17 3.81 -11.69
CA ALA A 59 0.77 3.05 -12.87
C ALA A 59 1.24 3.84 -14.10
N PRO A 60 1.76 3.17 -15.15
CA PRO A 60 2.05 3.86 -16.38
C PRO A 60 0.77 4.60 -16.80
N GLU A 61 0.87 5.91 -17.02
CA GLU A 61 -0.27 6.67 -17.54
C GLU A 61 -0.79 5.92 -18.77
N PRO A 62 -2.11 5.70 -18.89
CA PRO A 62 -2.65 5.09 -20.10
C PRO A 62 -2.22 5.99 -21.24
N ALA A 63 -1.29 5.49 -22.07
CA ALA A 63 -0.67 6.25 -23.13
C ALA A 63 -1.76 7.01 -23.88
N SER A 64 -1.69 8.34 -23.80
CA SER A 64 -2.60 9.26 -24.45
C SER A 64 -2.91 8.72 -25.85
N ALA A 65 -4.13 8.22 -26.04
CA ALA A 65 -4.55 7.74 -27.35
C ALA A 65 -4.37 8.93 -28.31
N PRO A 66 -3.56 8.81 -29.39
CA PRO A 66 -3.58 9.84 -30.40
C PRO A 66 -5.00 9.89 -30.95
N GLY A 67 -5.69 11.01 -30.70
CA GLY A 67 -7.02 11.26 -31.22
C GLY A 67 -7.00 11.01 -32.72
N ARG A 68 -7.92 10.14 -33.18
CA ARG A 68 -8.20 9.90 -34.59
C ARG A 68 -8.28 11.24 -35.33
N ALA A 69 -7.42 11.43 -36.33
CA ALA A 69 -7.64 12.43 -37.35
C ALA A 69 -8.77 11.93 -38.25
N ASP A 70 -9.91 12.62 -38.23
CA ASP A 70 -10.97 12.50 -39.23
C ASP A 70 -10.96 13.83 -40.00
N GLY A 71 -10.57 13.75 -41.28
CA GLY A 71 -10.47 14.85 -42.22
C GLY A 71 -10.76 14.35 -43.61
#